data_AF-A0ABD1E696-F1
#
_entry.id   AF-A0ABD1E696-F1
#
_cell.length_a   1.000
_cell.length_b   1.000
_cell.length_c   1.000
_cell.angle_alpha   90.00
_cell.angle_beta   90.00
_cell.angle_gamma   90.00
#
_symmetry.space_group_name_H-M   'P 1'
#
loop_
_entity.id
_entity.type
_entity.pdbx_description
1 polymer ?
#
loop_
_entity_poly.entity_id
_entity_poly.type
_entity_poly.pdbx_seq_one_letter_code
_entity_poly.pdbx_strand_id
1 'polypeptide(L)'
;MYTAAEYTEMIILFGECGRNAREAARVYGERFPKRLRYPDHKTILHVLARSREIGALIPNRLEAGGASRVARALEVEEFILDTFEEWFLAKREYLELQFKEF
;
A
#
# COMPACT_ATOMS: atom_id res chain seq x y z
N MET A 1 10.71 13.24 -0.93
CA MET A 1 9.63 13.47 0.06
C MET A 1 9.33 14.95 0.00
N TYR A 2 8.07 15.35 0.09
CA TYR A 2 7.71 16.77 0.02
C TYR A 2 7.79 17.40 1.41
N THR A 3 8.00 18.70 1.45
CA THR A 3 7.94 19.49 2.68
C THR A 3 6.49 19.66 3.16
N ALA A 4 6.29 20.02 4.43
CA ALA A 4 4.96 20.36 4.92
C ALA A 4 4.29 21.47 4.10
N ALA A 5 5.06 22.49 3.68
CA ALA A 5 4.56 23.56 2.83
C ALA A 5 4.09 23.03 1.47
N GLU A 6 4.89 22.17 0.82
CA GLU A 6 4.50 21.55 -0.45
C GLU A 6 3.24 20.69 -0.32
N TYR A 7 3.11 19.96 0.77
CA TYR A 7 1.92 19.18 1.09
C TYR A 7 0.69 20.06 1.34
N THR A 8 0.86 21.20 2.02
CA THR A 8 -0.22 22.18 2.20
C THR A 8 -0.70 22.75 0.87
N GLU A 9 0.22 23.13 -0.02
CA GLU A 9 -0.12 23.60 -1.37
C GLU A 9 -0.90 22.54 -2.17
N MET A 10 -0.56 21.26 -2.03
CA MET A 10 -1.32 20.16 -2.65
C MET A 10 -2.75 20.08 -2.15
N ILE A 11 -2.97 20.28 -0.85
CA ILE A 11 -4.31 20.23 -0.24
C ILE A 11 -5.15 21.43 -0.69
N ILE A 12 -4.56 22.62 -0.73
CA ILE A 12 -5.22 23.85 -1.20
C ILE A 12 -5.63 23.67 -2.66
N LEU A 13 -4.70 23.29 -3.53
CA LEU A 13 -4.97 23.07 -4.95
C LEU A 13 -6.00 21.97 -5.19
N PHE A 14 -5.99 20.90 -4.40
CA PHE A 14 -7.03 19.88 -4.46
C PHE A 14 -8.42 20.45 -4.19
N GLY A 15 -8.54 21.35 -3.20
CA GLY A 15 -9.78 22.07 -2.92
C GLY A 15 -10.20 22.99 -4.07
N GLU A 16 -9.28 23.81 -4.58
CA GLU A 16 -9.51 24.73 -5.71
C GLU A 16 -9.94 23.97 -6.98
N CYS A 17 -9.36 22.80 -7.22
CA CYS A 17 -9.67 21.96 -8.38
C CYS A 17 -10.92 21.09 -8.18
N GLY A 18 -11.85 21.49 -7.31
CA GLY A 18 -13.12 20.79 -7.10
C GLY A 18 -12.95 19.36 -6.58
N ARG A 19 -11.91 19.11 -5.78
CA ARG A 19 -11.53 17.77 -5.27
C ARG A 19 -11.13 16.78 -6.36
N ASN A 20 -10.61 17.26 -7.49
CA ASN A 20 -10.01 16.44 -8.54
C ASN A 20 -8.49 16.40 -8.40
N ALA A 21 -7.94 15.25 -7.95
CA ALA A 21 -6.51 15.10 -7.72
C ALA A 21 -5.65 15.09 -8.99
N ARG A 22 -6.20 14.68 -10.14
CA ARG A 22 -5.44 14.71 -11.41
C ARG A 22 -5.29 16.14 -11.90
N GLU A 23 -6.37 16.89 -11.84
CA GLU A 23 -6.36 18.30 -12.18
C GLU A 23 -5.47 19.10 -11.23
N ALA A 24 -5.57 18.84 -9.92
CA ALA A 24 -4.70 19.47 -8.94
C ALA A 24 -3.20 19.20 -9.20
N ALA A 25 -2.83 17.98 -9.63
CA ALA A 25 -1.44 17.68 -9.99
C ALA A 25 -0.97 18.45 -11.23
N ARG A 26 -1.84 18.60 -12.24
CA ARG A 26 -1.56 19.42 -13.44
C ARG A 26 -1.36 20.89 -13.06
N VAL A 27 -2.31 21.46 -12.32
CA VAL A 27 -2.27 22.86 -11.88
C VAL A 27 -1.08 23.11 -10.94
N TYR A 28 -0.69 22.14 -10.11
CA TYR A 28 0.53 22.23 -9.29
C TYR A 28 1.77 22.43 -10.17
N GLY A 29 1.88 21.68 -11.27
CA GLY A 29 2.96 21.83 -12.25
C GLY A 29 3.00 23.21 -12.89
N GLU A 30 1.85 23.74 -13.25
CA GLU A 30 1.69 25.05 -13.88
C GLU A 30 1.98 26.20 -12.92
N ARG A 31 1.51 26.10 -11.67
CA ARG A 31 1.68 27.15 -10.65
C ARG A 31 3.11 27.18 -10.08
N PHE A 32 3.82 26.04 -10.07
CA PHE A 32 5.16 25.93 -9.50
C PHE A 32 6.21 25.36 -10.49
N PRO A 33 6.47 26.01 -11.64
CA PRO A 33 7.21 25.44 -12.78
C PRO A 33 8.73 25.21 -12.55
N LYS A 34 9.27 25.58 -11.38
CA LYS A 34 10.70 25.43 -11.03
C LYS A 34 10.95 24.46 -9.87
N ARG A 35 9.95 23.62 -9.54
CA ARG A 35 10.13 22.61 -8.49
C ARG A 35 11.01 21.48 -8.99
N LEU A 36 11.85 20.96 -8.11
CA LEU A 36 12.68 19.77 -8.38
C LEU A 36 11.84 18.50 -8.58
N ARG A 37 10.59 18.50 -8.09
CA ARG A 37 9.68 17.36 -8.17
C ARG A 37 8.22 17.84 -8.20
N TYR A 38 7.40 17.13 -8.96
CA TYR A 38 5.96 17.36 -9.05
C TYR A 38 5.17 16.18 -8.46
N PRO A 39 4.11 16.44 -7.68
CA PRO A 39 3.27 15.38 -7.13
C PRO A 39 2.47 14.72 -8.25
N ASP A 40 2.25 13.41 -8.11
CA ASP A 40 1.20 12.72 -8.84
C ASP A 40 -0.12 12.79 -8.05
N HIS A 41 -1.23 12.42 -8.70
CA HIS A 41 -2.54 12.40 -8.06
C HIS A 41 -2.58 11.49 -6.81
N LYS A 42 -1.81 10.41 -6.78
CA LYS A 42 -1.74 9.49 -5.63
C LYS A 42 -1.08 10.16 -4.42
N THR A 43 -0.01 10.92 -4.63
CA THR A 43 0.66 11.69 -3.59
C THR A 43 -0.31 12.66 -2.91
N ILE A 44 -1.11 13.36 -3.72
CA ILE A 44 -2.14 14.29 -3.23
C ILE A 44 -3.19 13.54 -2.40
N LEU A 45 -3.67 12.40 -2.88
CA LEU A 45 -4.64 11.58 -2.13
C LEU A 45 -4.05 11.02 -0.84
N HIS A 46 -2.80 10.56 -0.85
CA HIS A 46 -2.13 10.02 0.32
C HIS A 46 -1.93 11.08 1.41
N VAL A 47 -1.59 12.33 1.05
CA VAL A 47 -1.49 13.38 2.06
C VAL A 47 -2.85 13.75 2.64
N LEU A 48 -3.92 13.74 1.83
CA LEU A 48 -5.29 13.99 2.29
C LEU A 48 -5.81 12.88 3.21
N ALA A 49 -5.53 11.61 2.89
CA ALA A 49 -5.89 10.49 3.74
C ALA A 49 -5.15 10.60 5.07
N ARG A 50 -3.82 10.77 5.02
CA ARG A 50 -2.97 10.89 6.21
C ARG A 50 -3.37 12.08 7.10
N SER A 51 -3.68 13.23 6.51
CA SER A 51 -4.08 14.41 7.29
C SER A 51 -5.42 14.21 7.98
N ARG A 52 -6.34 13.42 7.40
CA ARG A 52 -7.64 13.09 7.99
C ARG A 52 -7.54 12.01 9.06
N GLU A 53 -6.75 10.96 8.81
CA GLU A 53 -6.69 9.78 9.67
C GLU A 53 -5.76 9.99 10.87
N ILE A 54 -4.61 10.63 10.65
CA ILE A 54 -3.52 10.73 11.64
C ILE A 54 -3.29 12.19 12.06
N GLY A 55 -3.83 13.17 11.32
CA GLY A 55 -3.58 14.59 11.59
C GLY A 55 -2.17 15.06 11.18
N ALA A 56 -1.47 14.27 10.35
CA ALA A 56 -0.09 14.55 9.96
C ALA A 56 0.04 14.78 8.45
N LEU A 57 0.80 15.81 8.05
CA LEU A 57 1.15 16.04 6.64
C LEU A 57 2.36 15.20 6.21
N ILE A 58 3.39 15.17 7.06
CA ILE A 58 4.65 14.48 6.82
C ILE A 58 4.47 12.99 7.13
N PRO A 59 4.78 12.07 6.20
CA PRO A 59 4.73 10.64 6.49
C PRO A 59 5.72 10.24 7.59
N ASN A 60 5.25 9.47 8.59
CA ASN A 60 6.11 8.88 9.60
C ASN A 60 6.86 7.68 9.00
N ARG A 61 8.19 7.79 8.88
CA ARG A 61 9.02 6.78 8.23
C ARG A 61 9.14 5.48 9.02
N LEU A 62 8.88 5.52 10.33
CA LEU A 62 8.89 4.34 11.20
C LEU A 62 7.73 3.38 10.90
N GLU A 63 6.60 3.90 10.40
CA GLU A 63 5.43 3.09 10.04
C GLU A 63 5.23 2.92 8.52
N ALA A 64 5.97 3.69 7.70
CA ALA A 64 5.95 3.54 6.25
C ALA A 64 6.68 2.28 5.74
N GLY A 65 7.30 1.51 6.63
CA GLY A 65 7.83 0.19 6.35
C GLY A 65 6.69 -0.83 6.34
N GLY A 66 6.16 -1.13 5.16
CA GLY A 66 5.39 -2.37 5.00
C GLY A 66 6.22 -3.57 5.48
N ALA A 67 5.54 -4.64 5.92
CA ALA A 67 6.17 -5.85 6.45
C ALA A 67 7.44 -6.19 5.64
N SER A 68 8.55 -6.39 6.36
CA SER A 68 9.84 -6.75 5.77
C SER A 68 9.62 -7.84 4.72
N ARG A 69 10.41 -7.81 3.63
CA ARG A 69 10.38 -8.90 2.63
C ARG A 69 10.54 -10.28 3.28
N VAL A 70 11.26 -10.33 4.40
CA VAL A 70 11.42 -11.54 5.23
C VAL A 70 10.10 -12.00 5.84
N ALA A 71 9.30 -11.08 6.40
CA ALA A 71 8.01 -11.43 7.00
C ALA A 71 7.02 -11.98 5.97
N ARG A 72 6.97 -11.38 4.76
CA ARG A 72 6.15 -11.92 3.66
C ARG A 72 6.63 -13.28 3.16
N ALA A 73 7.93 -13.56 3.23
CA ALA A 73 8.47 -14.86 2.85
C ALA A 73 8.09 -15.96 3.85
N LEU A 74 8.09 -15.63 5.15
CA LEU A 74 7.64 -16.56 6.20
C LEU A 74 6.15 -16.90 6.09
N GLU A 75 5.29 -15.91 5.85
CA GLU A 75 3.85 -16.17 5.62
C GLU A 75 3.61 -17.06 4.40
N VAL A 76 4.42 -16.91 3.35
CA VAL A 76 4.36 -17.76 2.16
C VAL A 76 4.92 -19.16 2.44
N GLU A 77 5.98 -19.28 3.24
CA GLU A 77 6.55 -20.56 3.64
C GLU A 77 5.58 -21.36 4.53
N GLU A 78 4.96 -20.71 5.52
CA GLU A 78 3.91 -21.31 6.36
C GLU A 78 2.73 -21.78 5.51
N PHE A 79 2.24 -20.96 4.58
CA PHE A 79 1.17 -21.36 3.66
C PHE A 79 1.53 -22.58 2.79
N ILE A 80 2.79 -22.65 2.32
CA ILE A 80 3.28 -23.80 1.54
C ILE A 80 3.33 -25.06 2.41
N LEU A 81 3.79 -24.95 3.67
CA LEU A 81 3.87 -26.07 4.61
C LEU A 81 2.47 -26.59 4.96
N ASP A 82 1.53 -25.72 5.29
CA ASP A 82 0.15 -26.09 5.61
C ASP A 82 -0.53 -26.80 4.43
N THR A 83 -0.39 -26.25 3.22
CA THR A 83 -0.93 -26.86 2.00
C THR A 83 -0.33 -28.24 1.74
N PHE A 84 0.97 -28.41 2.01
CA PHE A 84 1.67 -29.67 1.81
C PHE A 84 1.27 -30.72 2.85
N GLU A 85 1.10 -30.32 4.12
CA GLU A 85 0.62 -31.18 5.20
C GLU A 85 -0.82 -31.63 4.96
N GLU A 86 -1.72 -30.71 4.60
CA GLU A 86 -3.10 -31.03 4.23
C GLU A 86 -3.16 -32.04 3.08
N TRP A 87 -2.37 -31.83 2.03
CA TRP A 87 -2.28 -32.75 0.90
C TRP A 87 -1.75 -34.13 1.33
N PHE A 88 -0.75 -34.18 2.21
CA PHE A 88 -0.21 -35.44 2.74
C PHE A 88 -1.23 -36.20 3.58
N LEU A 89 -1.99 -35.50 4.42
CA LEU A 89 -3.04 -36.08 5.26
C LEU A 89 -4.19 -36.63 4.40
N ALA A 90 -4.67 -35.84 3.43
CA ALA A 90 -5.70 -36.27 2.49
C ALA A 90 -5.25 -37.47 1.65
N LYS A 91 -3.98 -37.48 1.22
CA LYS A 91 -3.40 -38.60 0.46
C LYS A 91 -3.25 -39.86 1.29
N ARG A 92 -2.94 -39.73 2.59
CA ARG A 92 -2.85 -40.86 3.52
C ARG A 92 -4.23 -41.47 3.77
N GLU A 93 -5.24 -40.64 4.02
CA GLU A 93 -6.62 -41.08 4.22
C GLU A 93 -7.17 -41.78 2.96
N TYR A 94 -6.90 -41.25 1.78
CA TYR A 94 -7.29 -41.89 0.50
C TYR A 94 -6.65 -43.28 0.32
N LEU A 95 -5.36 -43.42 0.67
CA LEU A 95 -4.67 -44.71 0.60
C LEU A 95 -5.21 -45.69 1.65
N GLU A 96 -5.46 -45.25 2.88
CA GLU A 96 -6.05 -46.09 3.92
C GLU A 96 -7.48 -46.56 3.58
N LEU A 97 -8.26 -45.73 2.90
CA LEU A 97 -9.59 -46.10 2.38
C LEU A 97 -9.50 -47.11 1.22
N GLN A 98 -8.53 -46.95 0.31
CA GLN A 98 -8.30 -47.89 -0.81
C GLN A 98 -7.80 -49.27 -0.35
N PHE A 99 -7.08 -49.37 0.76
CA PHE A 99 -6.60 -50.65 1.32
C PHE A 99 -7.61 -51.34 2.27
N LYS A 100 -8.73 -50.69 2.63
CA LYS A 100 -9.82 -51.30 3.42
C LYS A 100 -10.88 -52.02 2.57
N GLU A 101 -10.82 -51.92 1.24
CA GLU A 101 -11.72 -52.61 0.31
C GLU A 101 -11.19 -53.98 -0.18
N PHE A 102 -10.14 -54.53 0.45
CA PHE A 102 -9.67 -55.91 0.24
C PHE A 102 -9.72 -56.75 1.52
#